data_AF-A0A421CB52-F1
#
_entry.id   AF-A0A421CB52-F1
#
_cell.length_a   1.000
_cell.length_b   1.000
_cell.length_c   1.000
_cell.angle_alpha   90.00
_cell.angle_beta   90.00
_cell.angle_gamma   90.00
#
_symmetry.space_group_name_H-M   'P 1'
#
loop_
_entity.id
_entity.type
_entity.pdbx_description
1 polymer ?
#
loop_
_entity_poly.entity_id
_entity_poly.type
_entity_poly.pdbx_seq_one_letter_code
_entity_poly.pdbx_strand_id
1 'polypeptide(L)'
;MDNPYTLLDVTDLVFIDPVGTGYTEVADGIDSQRFWDVREDVAVIGKFIQSYLDAKGRRQSPIYILGESYGGVRGSYLSEHLQDIGVYPSGLIFISPVFDLGTIQWSSMEDRALALSIPVYVASAWYHGMVSGNLEILVEEANGWVSQEYIGALWKGDNLGDNEKWDIAETLEKLTGISSYAFYERNLRMNQVDFSTLLLEEKGRSLSVYDSRITAIGPYVGDSNDGTMFNLSGQLKTCANDYIKREIGYDTDLPYKSGNADVYLNWNWESGIVEPEMPDSLNLGFPDASSSLSHALTRAPYLKVFIAGGRFDLECPFEAVAYSIDHLRIPDSVRSSIIHNCYDGGHMIYVNPEALEDLKDDLKQFYGK
;
A
#
# COMPACT_ATOMS: atom_id res chain seq x y z
N MET A 1 -8.78 4.69 26.93
CA MET A 1 -7.33 4.56 27.22
C MET A 1 -6.62 5.54 26.33
N ASP A 2 -5.61 6.23 26.85
CA ASP A 2 -4.82 7.17 26.07
C ASP A 2 -3.82 6.43 25.19
N ASN A 3 -3.61 6.90 23.95
CA ASN A 3 -2.53 6.41 23.09
C ASN A 3 -1.27 7.26 23.35
N PRO A 4 -0.22 6.73 24.00
CA PRO A 4 1.00 7.49 24.29
C PRO A 4 1.75 7.90 23.01
N TYR A 5 1.52 7.17 21.92
CA TYR A 5 2.10 7.42 20.61
C TYR A 5 1.15 8.18 19.67
N THR A 6 0.14 8.87 20.21
CA THR A 6 -0.69 9.78 19.41
C THR A 6 0.13 10.89 18.77
N LEU A 7 -0.25 11.34 17.57
CA LEU A 7 0.33 12.51 16.91
C LEU A 7 -0.34 13.83 17.32
N LEU A 8 -1.39 13.78 18.15
CA LEU A 8 -2.13 14.97 18.61
C LEU A 8 -1.28 15.93 19.47
N ASP A 9 -0.12 15.49 19.97
CA ASP A 9 0.84 16.33 20.67
C ASP A 9 1.70 17.19 19.72
N VAL A 10 1.71 16.89 18.42
CA VAL A 10 2.54 17.59 17.43
C VAL A 10 1.78 18.13 16.21
N THR A 11 0.59 17.61 15.90
CA THR A 11 -0.23 18.09 14.78
C THR A 11 -1.73 17.93 15.06
N ASP A 12 -2.52 18.81 14.45
CA ASP A 12 -3.96 18.62 14.33
C ASP A 12 -4.22 17.48 13.32
N LEU A 13 -5.17 16.58 13.62
CA LEU A 13 -5.55 15.47 12.73
C LEU A 13 -6.95 15.69 12.15
N VAL A 14 -7.09 15.48 10.85
CA VAL A 14 -8.37 15.56 10.13
C VAL A 14 -8.55 14.28 9.32
N PHE A 15 -9.53 13.47 9.70
CA PHE A 15 -9.90 12.25 9.00
C PHE A 15 -11.04 12.55 8.01
N ILE A 16 -10.91 12.05 6.79
CA ILE A 16 -11.85 12.30 5.70
C ILE A 16 -12.33 10.94 5.20
N ASP A 17 -13.62 10.64 5.39
CA ASP A 17 -14.27 9.47 4.80
C ASP A 17 -14.69 9.83 3.35
N PRO A 18 -14.14 9.18 2.31
CA PRO A 18 -14.59 9.38 0.92
C PRO A 18 -16.07 9.03 0.71
N VAL A 19 -16.64 9.48 -0.40
CA VAL A 19 -18.06 9.26 -0.74
C VAL A 19 -18.40 7.77 -0.79
N GLY A 20 -19.36 7.35 0.03
CA GLY A 20 -19.78 5.95 0.16
C GLY A 20 -19.06 5.19 1.28
N THR A 21 -18.18 5.83 2.05
CA THR A 21 -17.50 5.25 3.23
C THR A 21 -17.81 6.05 4.48
N GLY A 22 -17.56 5.45 5.65
CA GLY A 22 -17.90 6.03 6.94
C GLY A 22 -19.35 6.47 7.04
N TYR A 23 -19.58 7.77 7.28
CA TYR A 23 -20.91 8.40 7.21
C TYR A 23 -21.11 9.31 5.99
N THR A 24 -20.18 9.30 5.03
CA THR A 24 -20.24 10.15 3.85
C THR A 24 -21.19 9.56 2.81
N GLU A 25 -22.33 10.20 2.62
CA GLU A 25 -23.36 9.84 1.63
C GLU A 25 -23.51 10.95 0.58
N VAL A 26 -24.12 10.62 -0.55
CA VAL A 26 -24.53 11.60 -1.56
C VAL A 26 -25.92 12.17 -1.25
N ALA A 27 -26.19 13.38 -1.73
CA ALA A 27 -27.53 13.98 -1.61
C ALA A 27 -28.56 13.23 -2.46
N ASP A 28 -29.83 13.30 -2.06
CA ASP A 28 -30.94 12.64 -2.76
C ASP A 28 -30.98 12.97 -4.26
N GLY A 29 -31.17 11.93 -5.07
CA GLY A 29 -31.24 12.04 -6.54
C GLY A 29 -29.89 12.17 -7.24
N ILE A 30 -28.77 12.11 -6.51
CA ILE A 30 -27.43 12.02 -7.08
C ILE A 30 -26.97 10.57 -7.11
N ASP A 31 -26.48 10.13 -8.26
CA ASP A 31 -25.81 8.84 -8.40
C ASP A 31 -24.43 8.87 -7.73
N SER A 32 -24.19 7.97 -6.77
CA SER A 32 -22.94 7.88 -6.05
C SER A 32 -21.77 7.40 -6.91
N GLN A 33 -22.03 6.63 -7.97
CA GLN A 33 -20.99 6.10 -8.85
C GLN A 33 -20.21 7.22 -9.57
N ARG A 34 -20.79 8.42 -9.67
CA ARG A 34 -20.13 9.62 -10.20
C ARG A 34 -18.90 10.05 -9.40
N PHE A 35 -18.75 9.57 -8.18
CA PHE A 35 -17.63 9.88 -7.28
C PHE A 35 -16.73 8.66 -7.03
N TRP A 36 -17.07 7.50 -7.59
CA TRP A 36 -16.32 6.26 -7.43
C TRP A 36 -15.40 6.07 -8.62
N ASP A 37 -14.49 7.01 -8.77
CA ASP A 37 -13.50 7.05 -9.83
C ASP A 37 -12.23 7.72 -9.29
N VAL A 38 -11.06 7.31 -9.77
CA VAL A 38 -9.77 7.74 -9.22
C VAL A 38 -9.62 9.26 -9.17
N ARG A 39 -9.93 9.98 -10.27
CA ARG A 39 -9.77 11.44 -10.35
C ARG A 39 -10.97 12.19 -9.78
N GLU A 40 -12.18 11.66 -9.89
CA GLU A 40 -13.37 12.30 -9.30
C GLU A 40 -13.33 12.27 -7.76
N ASP A 41 -12.86 11.16 -7.18
CA ASP A 41 -12.57 11.04 -5.74
C ASP A 41 -11.58 12.13 -5.28
N VAL A 42 -10.46 12.26 -6.01
CA VAL A 42 -9.44 13.29 -5.76
C VAL A 42 -10.03 14.70 -5.83
N ALA A 43 -10.88 14.99 -6.82
CA ALA A 43 -11.50 16.30 -6.98
C ALA A 43 -12.41 16.66 -5.79
N VAL A 44 -13.23 15.71 -5.33
CA VAL A 44 -14.12 15.93 -4.17
C VAL A 44 -13.32 16.10 -2.89
N ILE A 45 -12.32 15.25 -2.64
CA ILE A 45 -11.47 15.34 -1.45
C ILE A 45 -10.67 16.65 -1.46
N GLY A 46 -10.09 17.02 -2.60
CA GLY A 46 -9.38 18.29 -2.76
C GLY A 46 -10.28 19.50 -2.48
N LYS A 47 -11.53 19.46 -2.95
CA LYS A 47 -12.51 20.51 -2.68
C LYS A 47 -12.90 20.57 -1.20
N PHE A 48 -13.06 19.42 -0.54
CA PHE A 48 -13.29 19.36 0.89
C PHE A 48 -12.12 19.97 1.67
N ILE A 49 -10.88 19.59 1.37
CA ILE A 49 -9.68 20.12 2.03
C ILE A 49 -9.60 21.64 1.88
N GLN A 50 -9.76 22.18 0.67
CA GLN A 50 -9.79 23.63 0.44
C GLN A 50 -10.87 24.32 1.29
N SER A 51 -12.09 23.78 1.28
CA SER A 51 -13.24 24.35 2.00
C SER A 51 -13.06 24.27 3.53
N TYR A 52 -12.48 23.19 4.03
CA TYR A 52 -12.15 23.02 5.44
C TYR A 52 -11.11 24.05 5.89
N LEU A 53 -10.02 24.22 5.12
CA LEU A 53 -8.98 25.19 5.40
C LEU A 53 -9.52 26.63 5.41
N ASP A 54 -10.45 26.94 4.50
CA ASP A 54 -11.16 28.23 4.48
C ASP A 54 -12.02 28.43 5.72
N ALA A 55 -12.89 27.45 6.01
CA ALA A 55 -13.82 27.53 7.13
C ALA A 55 -13.11 27.62 8.48
N LYS A 56 -11.91 27.03 8.60
CA LYS A 56 -11.10 27.05 9.83
C LYS A 56 -10.06 28.17 9.86
N GLY A 57 -9.92 28.97 8.80
CA GLY A 57 -8.90 30.01 8.71
C GLY A 57 -7.47 29.45 8.74
N ARG A 58 -7.26 28.26 8.19
CA ARG A 58 -6.02 27.48 8.28
C ARG A 58 -5.18 27.48 7.00
N ARG A 59 -5.53 28.28 5.98
CA ARG A 59 -4.78 28.35 4.69
C ARG A 59 -3.27 28.60 4.81
N GLN A 60 -2.82 29.22 5.89
CA GLN A 60 -1.39 29.52 6.13
C GLN A 60 -0.68 28.45 6.99
N SER A 61 -1.39 27.41 7.42
CA SER A 61 -0.78 26.32 8.18
C SER A 61 0.06 25.46 7.24
N PRO A 62 1.16 24.86 7.72
CA PRO A 62 1.76 23.72 7.04
C PRO A 62 0.72 22.61 6.87
N ILE A 63 0.59 22.07 5.66
CA ILE A 63 -0.41 21.05 5.34
C ILE A 63 0.32 19.75 5.01
N TYR A 64 -0.04 18.68 5.69
CA TYR A 64 0.47 17.35 5.42
C TYR A 64 -0.68 16.44 5.01
N ILE A 65 -0.49 15.67 3.93
CA ILE A 65 -1.46 14.69 3.47
C ILE A 65 -0.93 13.31 3.84
N LEU A 66 -1.72 12.54 4.59
CA LEU A 66 -1.40 11.17 4.96
C LEU A 66 -2.33 10.21 4.23
N GLY A 67 -1.76 9.18 3.60
CA GLY A 67 -2.51 8.09 2.97
C GLY A 67 -1.88 6.73 3.25
N GLU A 68 -2.71 5.70 3.39
CA GLU A 68 -2.28 4.31 3.56
C GLU A 68 -2.75 3.45 2.39
N SER A 69 -1.96 2.46 1.95
CA SER A 69 -2.37 1.50 0.91
C SER A 69 -2.70 2.21 -0.42
N TYR A 70 -3.95 2.06 -0.91
CA TYR A 70 -4.52 2.86 -2.01
C TYR A 70 -4.40 4.39 -1.80
N GLY A 71 -4.20 4.83 -0.56
CA GLY A 71 -3.79 6.18 -0.21
C GLY A 71 -2.50 6.65 -0.90
N GLY A 72 -1.63 5.75 -1.38
CA GLY A 72 -0.51 6.08 -2.26
C GLY A 72 -0.96 6.64 -3.62
N VAL A 73 -1.87 5.96 -4.30
CA VAL A 73 -2.50 6.41 -5.56
C VAL A 73 -3.26 7.71 -5.32
N ARG A 74 -4.19 7.70 -4.36
CA ARG A 74 -5.03 8.87 -4.04
C ARG A 74 -4.18 10.07 -3.63
N GLY A 75 -3.25 9.89 -2.69
CA GLY A 75 -2.42 10.97 -2.16
C GLY A 75 -1.49 11.57 -3.21
N SER A 76 -0.99 10.76 -4.15
CA SER A 76 -0.18 11.23 -5.27
C SER A 76 -0.98 12.14 -6.21
N TYR A 77 -2.14 11.67 -6.71
CA TYR A 77 -3.03 12.52 -7.53
C TYR A 77 -3.55 13.74 -6.77
N LEU A 78 -3.92 13.57 -5.50
CA LEU A 78 -4.40 14.65 -4.65
C LEU A 78 -3.33 15.72 -4.44
N SER A 79 -2.05 15.34 -4.28
CA SER A 79 -0.97 16.32 -4.13
C SER A 79 -0.82 17.22 -5.36
N GLU A 80 -0.96 16.65 -6.56
CA GLU A 80 -0.95 17.41 -7.81
C GLU A 80 -2.20 18.30 -7.91
N HIS A 81 -3.38 17.72 -7.68
CA HIS A 81 -4.66 18.43 -7.77
C HIS A 81 -4.75 19.60 -6.78
N LEU A 82 -4.29 19.42 -5.54
CA LEU A 82 -4.29 20.48 -4.52
C LEU A 82 -3.49 21.69 -4.99
N GLN A 83 -2.29 21.48 -5.54
CA GLN A 83 -1.45 22.56 -6.06
C GLN A 83 -2.15 23.33 -7.19
N ASP A 84 -2.90 22.64 -8.06
CA ASP A 84 -3.68 23.26 -9.15
C ASP A 84 -4.79 24.17 -8.62
N ILE A 85 -5.44 23.78 -7.52
CA ILE A 85 -6.51 24.57 -6.88
C ILE A 85 -5.98 25.56 -5.82
N GLY A 86 -4.66 25.76 -5.74
CA GLY A 86 -4.02 26.77 -4.90
C GLY A 86 -3.79 26.36 -3.43
N VAL A 87 -3.83 25.06 -3.13
CA VAL A 87 -3.44 24.49 -1.84
C VAL A 87 -2.11 23.77 -2.01
N TYR A 88 -1.07 24.19 -1.31
CA TYR A 88 0.27 23.61 -1.48
C TYR A 88 0.67 22.82 -0.23
N PRO A 89 0.62 21.48 -0.26
CA PRO A 89 1.11 20.67 0.86
C PRO A 89 2.59 20.93 1.14
N SER A 90 2.94 20.93 2.42
CA SER A 90 4.33 20.95 2.91
C SER A 90 4.94 19.56 2.91
N GLY A 91 4.13 18.51 3.10
CA GLY A 91 4.59 17.13 3.00
C GLY A 91 3.50 16.13 2.68
N LEU A 92 3.94 14.96 2.18
CA LEU A 92 3.14 13.76 2.00
C LEU A 92 3.66 12.68 2.93
N ILE A 93 2.77 11.93 3.56
CA ILE A 93 3.08 10.80 4.43
C ILE A 93 2.34 9.59 3.87
N PHE A 94 3.07 8.53 3.59
CA PHE A 94 2.53 7.29 3.05
C PHE A 94 2.85 6.12 3.98
N ILE A 95 1.84 5.34 4.32
CA ILE A 95 1.97 4.10 5.11
C ILE A 95 1.63 2.93 4.18
N SER A 96 2.57 2.00 4.00
CA SER A 96 2.45 0.87 3.08
C SER A 96 1.72 1.22 1.76
N PRO A 97 2.19 2.24 1.01
CA PRO A 97 1.46 2.72 -0.15
C PRO A 97 1.58 1.78 -1.35
N VAL A 98 0.63 1.93 -2.27
CA VAL A 98 0.85 1.58 -3.68
C VAL A 98 0.79 2.84 -4.53
N PHE A 99 1.77 3.05 -5.41
CA PHE A 99 1.82 4.20 -6.33
C PHE A 99 1.41 3.82 -7.77
N ASP A 100 1.86 2.65 -8.23
CA ASP A 100 1.47 1.99 -9.49
C ASP A 100 0.84 0.63 -9.15
N LEU A 101 -0.45 0.46 -9.44
CA LEU A 101 -1.14 -0.79 -9.15
C LEU A 101 -0.54 -1.98 -9.91
N GLY A 102 0.06 -1.76 -11.08
CA GLY A 102 0.75 -2.82 -11.82
C GLY A 102 2.03 -3.34 -11.16
N THR A 103 2.46 -2.79 -10.02
CA THR A 103 3.55 -3.33 -9.20
C THR A 103 3.09 -4.38 -8.19
N ILE A 104 1.78 -4.46 -7.92
CA ILE A 104 1.17 -5.43 -7.00
C ILE A 104 0.11 -6.30 -7.66
N GLN A 105 -0.33 -5.94 -8.87
CA GLN A 105 -1.36 -6.68 -9.60
C GLN A 105 -0.79 -7.87 -10.36
N TRP A 106 -1.44 -9.01 -10.15
CA TRP A 106 -1.07 -10.28 -10.74
C TRP A 106 -1.72 -10.47 -12.11
N SER A 107 -0.93 -10.91 -13.09
CA SER A 107 -1.41 -11.39 -14.39
C SER A 107 -0.54 -12.57 -14.82
N SER A 108 -1.09 -13.46 -15.65
CA SER A 108 -0.34 -14.60 -16.20
C SER A 108 0.82 -14.19 -17.11
N MET A 109 0.87 -12.92 -17.54
CA MET A 109 1.89 -12.38 -18.44
C MET A 109 2.66 -11.19 -17.83
N GLU A 110 2.38 -10.81 -16.58
CA GLU A 110 3.02 -9.67 -15.92
C GLU A 110 3.92 -10.15 -14.79
N ASP A 111 5.23 -10.00 -15.02
CA ASP A 111 6.29 -10.53 -14.14
C ASP A 111 6.70 -9.60 -13.03
N ARG A 112 6.25 -8.34 -13.08
CA ARG A 112 6.72 -7.29 -12.18
C ARG A 112 6.26 -7.54 -10.74
N ALA A 113 4.97 -7.74 -10.52
CA ALA A 113 4.46 -8.03 -9.16
C ALA A 113 5.08 -9.31 -8.59
N LEU A 114 5.24 -10.34 -9.43
CA LEU A 114 5.95 -11.59 -9.14
C LEU A 114 7.34 -11.37 -8.56
N ALA A 115 8.17 -10.61 -9.28
CA ALA A 115 9.54 -10.32 -8.88
C ALA A 115 9.58 -9.52 -7.58
N LEU A 116 8.73 -8.49 -7.47
CA LEU A 116 8.70 -7.57 -6.33
C LEU A 116 8.15 -8.20 -5.04
N SER A 117 7.44 -9.32 -5.11
CA SER A 117 6.95 -10.05 -3.92
C SER A 117 8.00 -10.97 -3.28
N ILE A 118 9.03 -11.42 -4.01
CA ILE A 118 10.01 -12.38 -3.47
C ILE A 118 10.72 -11.87 -2.19
N PRO A 119 11.16 -10.60 -2.09
CA PRO A 119 11.85 -10.12 -0.89
C PRO A 119 10.98 -10.19 0.37
N VAL A 120 9.68 -9.90 0.26
CA VAL A 120 8.78 -10.04 1.41
C VAL A 120 8.45 -11.51 1.70
N TYR A 121 8.45 -12.39 0.71
CA TYR A 121 8.37 -13.84 0.95
C TYR A 121 9.57 -14.35 1.76
N VAL A 122 10.78 -13.87 1.45
CA VAL A 122 12.01 -14.18 2.21
C VAL A 122 11.88 -13.69 3.65
N ALA A 123 11.44 -12.45 3.86
CA ALA A 123 11.22 -11.93 5.21
C ALA A 123 10.21 -12.76 6.01
N SER A 124 9.10 -13.12 5.36
CA SER A 124 8.05 -13.98 5.94
C SER A 124 8.58 -15.37 6.30
N ALA A 125 9.33 -16.00 5.39
CA ALA A 125 9.96 -17.30 5.60
C ALA A 125 10.96 -17.28 6.76
N TRP A 126 11.76 -16.21 6.85
CA TRP A 126 12.71 -16.00 7.93
C TRP A 126 12.01 -15.91 9.29
N TYR A 127 10.92 -15.15 9.39
CA TYR A 127 10.16 -14.99 10.63
C TYR A 127 9.59 -16.33 11.13
N HIS A 128 9.13 -17.18 10.21
CA HIS A 128 8.61 -18.51 10.55
C HIS A 128 9.68 -19.59 10.71
N GLY A 129 10.96 -19.22 10.62
CA GLY A 129 12.10 -20.13 10.79
C GLY A 129 12.29 -21.11 9.64
N MET A 130 11.75 -20.81 8.45
CA MET A 130 11.92 -21.63 7.25
C MET A 130 13.27 -21.40 6.57
N VAL A 131 13.80 -20.18 6.73
CA VAL A 131 15.17 -19.83 6.36
C VAL A 131 15.86 -19.17 7.55
N SER A 132 17.18 -19.30 7.63
CA SER A 132 17.98 -18.83 8.77
C SER A 132 19.11 -17.92 8.32
N GLY A 133 19.38 -16.87 9.08
CA GLY A 133 20.43 -15.90 8.76
C GLY A 133 20.09 -14.52 9.31
N ASN A 134 20.86 -13.51 8.87
CA ASN A 134 20.52 -12.12 9.11
C ASN A 134 19.48 -11.67 8.09
N LEU A 135 18.33 -11.16 8.55
CA LEU A 135 17.20 -10.80 7.71
C LEU A 135 17.55 -9.78 6.62
N GLU A 136 18.28 -8.71 6.98
CA GLU A 136 18.61 -7.64 6.03
C GLU A 136 19.52 -8.16 4.91
N ILE A 137 20.50 -9.01 5.25
CA ILE A 137 21.36 -9.67 4.25
C ILE A 137 20.54 -10.58 3.34
N LEU A 138 19.64 -11.40 3.89
CA LEU A 138 18.81 -12.31 3.10
C LEU A 138 17.90 -11.56 2.13
N VAL A 139 17.30 -10.45 2.56
CA VAL A 139 16.46 -9.60 1.73
C VAL A 139 17.27 -8.92 0.62
N GLU A 140 18.46 -8.38 0.94
CA GLU A 140 19.36 -7.76 -0.03
C GLU A 140 19.84 -8.77 -1.08
N GLU A 141 20.25 -9.96 -0.66
CA GLU A 141 20.66 -11.05 -1.55
C GLU A 141 19.51 -11.50 -2.47
N ALA A 142 18.29 -11.62 -1.93
CA ALA A 142 17.11 -11.95 -2.70
C ALA A 142 16.80 -10.89 -3.76
N ASN A 143 16.86 -9.60 -3.41
CA ASN A 143 16.69 -8.50 -4.34
C ASN A 143 17.73 -8.52 -5.48
N GLY A 144 19.00 -8.72 -5.12
CA GLY A 144 20.08 -8.85 -6.10
C GLY A 144 19.86 -10.01 -7.06
N TRP A 145 19.50 -11.18 -6.54
CA TRP A 145 19.24 -12.37 -7.35
C TRP A 145 17.99 -12.21 -8.23
N VAL A 146 16.91 -11.65 -7.70
CA VAL A 146 15.66 -11.42 -8.45
C VAL A 146 15.92 -10.55 -9.68
N SER A 147 16.63 -9.44 -9.50
CA SER A 147 16.90 -8.48 -10.58
C SER A 147 17.86 -9.03 -11.65
N GLN A 148 18.75 -9.95 -11.30
CA GLN A 148 19.79 -10.47 -12.19
C GLN A 148 19.41 -11.77 -12.89
N GLU A 149 18.73 -12.67 -12.19
CA GLU A 149 18.49 -14.05 -12.66
C GLU A 149 16.99 -14.36 -12.83
N TYR A 150 16.17 -14.07 -11.81
CA TYR A 150 14.77 -14.49 -11.82
C TYR A 150 13.94 -13.83 -12.92
N ILE A 151 14.07 -12.51 -13.12
CA ILE A 151 13.38 -11.82 -14.21
C ILE A 151 13.80 -12.38 -15.58
N GLY A 152 15.09 -12.70 -15.75
CA GLY A 152 15.59 -13.34 -16.97
C GLY A 152 15.00 -14.73 -17.20
N ALA A 153 14.79 -15.50 -16.14
CA ALA A 153 14.13 -16.80 -16.20
C ALA A 153 12.64 -16.66 -16.58
N LEU A 154 11.91 -15.72 -15.98
CA LEU A 154 10.51 -15.45 -16.32
C LEU A 154 10.37 -15.00 -17.77
N TRP A 155 11.27 -14.13 -18.25
CA TRP A 155 11.28 -13.63 -19.64
C TRP A 155 11.44 -14.75 -20.68
N LYS A 156 12.24 -15.77 -20.37
CA LYS A 156 12.43 -16.92 -21.28
C LYS A 156 11.16 -17.77 -21.42
N GLY A 157 10.27 -17.76 -20.42
CA GLY A 157 9.03 -18.53 -20.41
C GLY A 157 9.28 -20.01 -20.73
N ASP A 158 8.47 -20.59 -21.62
CA ASP A 158 8.59 -22.01 -22.03
C ASP A 158 9.88 -22.32 -22.82
N ASN A 159 10.67 -21.31 -23.22
CA ASN A 159 12.00 -21.54 -23.79
C ASN A 159 13.08 -21.75 -22.72
N LEU A 160 12.76 -21.59 -21.43
CA LEU A 160 13.65 -21.92 -20.33
C LEU A 160 13.84 -23.45 -20.30
N GLY A 161 15.10 -23.90 -20.44
CA GLY A 161 15.40 -25.33 -20.43
C GLY A 161 15.02 -25.97 -19.09
N ASP A 162 14.60 -27.22 -19.10
CA ASP A 162 14.09 -27.95 -17.92
C ASP A 162 15.04 -27.89 -16.71
N ASN A 163 16.34 -28.13 -16.95
CA ASN A 163 17.37 -28.03 -15.92
C ASN A 163 17.48 -26.60 -15.35
N GLU A 164 17.46 -25.58 -16.22
CA GLU A 164 17.55 -24.18 -15.78
C GLU A 164 16.32 -23.77 -14.97
N LYS A 165 15.12 -24.22 -15.38
CA LYS A 165 13.89 -24.02 -14.62
C LYS A 165 13.98 -24.67 -13.23
N TRP A 166 14.55 -25.87 -13.14
CA TRP A 166 14.75 -26.55 -11.87
C TRP A 166 15.76 -25.82 -10.98
N ASP A 167 16.88 -25.33 -11.53
CA ASP A 167 17.88 -24.55 -10.79
C ASP A 167 17.29 -23.26 -10.18
N ILE A 168 16.43 -22.56 -10.94
CA ILE A 168 15.70 -21.38 -10.43
C ILE A 168 14.74 -21.77 -9.32
N ALA A 169 14.00 -22.89 -9.48
CA ALA A 169 13.08 -23.38 -8.46
C ALA A 169 13.79 -23.77 -7.15
N GLU A 170 14.97 -24.41 -7.23
CA GLU A 170 15.80 -24.73 -6.05
C GLU A 170 16.34 -23.48 -5.36
N THR A 171 16.62 -22.41 -6.11
CA THR A 171 17.04 -21.13 -5.52
C THR A 171 15.88 -20.45 -4.81
N LEU A 172 14.69 -20.46 -5.40
CA LEU A 172 13.47 -19.98 -4.74
C LEU A 172 13.15 -20.78 -3.46
N GLU A 173 13.38 -22.10 -3.45
CA GLU A 173 13.25 -22.92 -2.25
C GLU A 173 14.23 -22.49 -1.15
N LYS A 174 15.51 -22.28 -1.50
CA LYS A 174 16.51 -21.80 -0.53
C LYS A 174 16.15 -20.44 0.07
N LEU A 175 15.55 -19.55 -0.73
CA LEU A 175 15.17 -18.21 -0.31
C LEU A 175 13.88 -18.18 0.52
N THR A 176 12.90 -19.03 0.18
CA THR A 176 11.53 -18.92 0.73
C THR A 176 11.11 -20.09 1.62
N GLY A 177 11.84 -21.20 1.59
CA GLY A 177 11.47 -22.45 2.26
C GLY A 177 10.29 -23.20 1.61
N ILE A 178 9.73 -22.69 0.51
CA ILE A 178 8.71 -23.38 -0.27
C ILE A 178 9.38 -24.38 -1.20
N SER A 179 8.87 -25.61 -1.27
CA SER A 179 9.44 -26.66 -2.11
C SER A 179 9.64 -26.19 -3.57
N SER A 180 10.82 -26.48 -4.12
CA SER A 180 11.16 -26.27 -5.54
C SER A 180 10.13 -26.89 -6.47
N TYR A 181 9.58 -28.06 -6.12
CA TYR A 181 8.50 -28.68 -6.89
C TYR A 181 7.27 -27.77 -7.01
N ALA A 182 6.89 -27.08 -5.93
CA ALA A 182 5.74 -26.17 -5.93
C ALA A 182 5.95 -24.95 -6.82
N PHE A 183 7.18 -24.42 -6.91
CA PHE A 183 7.55 -23.38 -7.87
C PHE A 183 7.60 -23.91 -9.30
N TYR A 184 8.22 -25.07 -9.50
CA TYR A 184 8.39 -25.68 -10.82
C TYR A 184 7.03 -25.95 -11.50
N GLU A 185 6.07 -26.54 -10.79
CA GLU A 185 4.72 -26.81 -11.28
C GLU A 185 3.94 -25.52 -11.60
N ARG A 186 4.28 -24.40 -10.95
CA ARG A 186 3.69 -23.08 -11.20
C ARG A 186 4.43 -22.28 -12.26
N ASN A 187 5.30 -22.91 -13.06
CA ASN A 187 6.17 -22.20 -14.01
C ASN A 187 6.95 -21.05 -13.36
N LEU A 188 7.41 -21.28 -12.12
CA LEU A 188 8.11 -20.34 -11.27
C LEU A 188 7.24 -19.18 -10.75
N ARG A 189 5.95 -19.12 -11.09
CA ARG A 189 5.06 -18.01 -10.79
C ARG A 189 4.22 -18.23 -9.52
N MET A 190 4.75 -17.85 -8.36
CA MET A 190 4.08 -18.00 -7.06
C MET A 190 3.37 -16.72 -6.61
N ASN A 191 2.04 -16.70 -6.65
CA ASN A 191 1.28 -15.55 -6.17
C ASN A 191 1.16 -15.46 -4.65
N GLN A 192 0.73 -14.30 -4.17
CA GLN A 192 0.61 -13.97 -2.76
C GLN A 192 -0.33 -14.91 -2.01
N VAL A 193 -1.43 -15.33 -2.64
CA VAL A 193 -2.42 -16.27 -2.09
C VAL A 193 -1.81 -17.68 -1.95
N ASP A 194 -1.11 -18.13 -2.98
CA ASP A 194 -0.39 -19.40 -2.98
C ASP A 194 0.69 -19.40 -1.89
N PHE A 195 1.53 -18.37 -1.84
CA PHE A 195 2.59 -18.26 -0.82
C PHE A 195 2.02 -18.26 0.60
N SER A 196 0.98 -17.44 0.84
CA SER A 196 0.30 -17.35 2.14
C SER A 196 -0.31 -18.69 2.58
N THR A 197 -0.72 -19.52 1.62
CA THR A 197 -1.25 -20.86 1.89
C THR A 197 -0.14 -21.88 2.13
N LEU A 198 0.88 -21.89 1.27
CA LEU A 198 1.85 -22.99 1.21
C LEU A 198 2.91 -22.94 2.32
N LEU A 199 3.31 -21.74 2.79
CA LEU A 199 4.44 -21.62 3.73
C LEU A 199 4.24 -22.45 5.00
N LEU A 200 3.01 -22.51 5.54
CA LEU A 200 2.69 -23.24 6.77
C LEU A 200 1.65 -24.34 6.55
N GLU A 201 1.51 -24.82 5.32
CA GLU A 201 0.50 -25.82 4.95
C GLU A 201 0.62 -27.11 5.80
N GLU A 202 1.84 -27.60 6.03
CA GLU A 202 2.10 -28.80 6.85
C GLU A 202 1.65 -28.63 8.31
N LYS A 203 1.58 -27.37 8.80
CA LYS A 203 1.08 -27.04 10.13
C LYS A 203 -0.44 -26.79 10.14
N GLY A 204 -1.11 -26.92 8.98
CA GLY A 204 -2.52 -26.63 8.79
C GLY A 204 -2.85 -25.15 8.99
N ARG A 205 -1.93 -24.25 8.61
CA ARG A 205 -2.07 -22.79 8.79
C ARG A 205 -1.72 -22.03 7.52
N SER A 206 -2.26 -20.82 7.42
CA SER A 206 -1.90 -19.82 6.41
C SER A 206 -1.41 -18.54 7.07
N LEU A 207 -0.69 -17.73 6.30
CA LEU A 207 -0.27 -16.39 6.69
C LEU A 207 -1.39 -15.38 6.41
N SER A 208 -1.43 -14.31 7.18
CA SER A 208 -2.15 -13.10 6.77
C SER A 208 -1.38 -12.36 5.69
N VAL A 209 -2.10 -11.80 4.73
CA VAL A 209 -1.52 -10.96 3.68
C VAL A 209 -1.14 -9.57 4.18
N TYR A 210 -1.87 -9.05 5.17
CA TYR A 210 -1.60 -7.75 5.77
C TYR A 210 -0.47 -7.79 6.80
N ASP A 211 -0.17 -8.93 7.41
CA ASP A 211 1.01 -9.11 8.26
C ASP A 211 1.37 -10.58 8.30
N SER A 212 2.39 -10.98 7.55
CA SER A 212 2.73 -12.39 7.36
C SER A 212 3.18 -13.10 8.64
N ARG A 213 3.45 -12.37 9.72
CA ARG A 213 3.74 -12.93 11.06
C ARG A 213 2.48 -13.50 11.72
N ILE A 214 1.31 -12.97 11.38
CA ILE A 214 0.01 -13.40 11.89
C ILE A 214 -0.49 -14.57 11.03
N THR A 215 -1.07 -15.58 11.67
CA THR A 215 -1.49 -16.81 10.99
C THR A 215 -2.92 -17.21 11.33
N ALA A 216 -3.60 -17.84 10.38
CA ALA A 216 -4.93 -18.40 10.53
C ALA A 216 -4.94 -19.94 10.36
N ILE A 217 -6.04 -20.59 10.73
CA ILE A 217 -6.21 -22.03 10.55
C ILE A 217 -6.70 -22.30 9.13
N GLY A 218 -6.11 -23.30 8.47
CA GLY A 218 -6.47 -23.71 7.11
C GLY A 218 -5.82 -22.85 6.01
N PRO A 219 -6.13 -23.14 4.74
CA PRO A 219 -5.60 -22.40 3.60
C PRO A 219 -6.13 -20.96 3.55
N TYR A 220 -5.40 -20.05 2.92
CA TYR A 220 -5.85 -18.67 2.76
C TYR A 220 -7.00 -18.62 1.75
N VAL A 221 -8.12 -17.96 2.11
CA VAL A 221 -9.31 -17.82 1.24
C VAL A 221 -9.78 -16.35 1.14
N GLY A 222 -8.84 -15.42 1.31
CA GLY A 222 -9.11 -13.97 1.34
C GLY A 222 -9.44 -13.45 2.73
N ASP A 223 -9.88 -12.19 2.79
CA ASP A 223 -10.20 -11.46 4.03
C ASP A 223 -11.12 -12.21 5.01
N SER A 224 -11.93 -13.16 4.52
CA SER A 224 -12.85 -13.95 5.35
C SER A 224 -12.15 -14.80 6.41
N ASN A 225 -10.91 -15.22 6.17
CA ASN A 225 -10.11 -15.95 7.14
C ASN A 225 -8.72 -15.33 7.39
N ASP A 226 -8.45 -14.14 6.86
CA ASP A 226 -7.22 -13.42 7.14
C ASP A 226 -7.10 -13.09 8.64
N GLY A 227 -5.99 -13.51 9.24
CA GLY A 227 -5.78 -13.38 10.68
C GLY A 227 -5.67 -11.93 11.17
N THR A 228 -5.07 -11.04 10.37
CA THR A 228 -4.94 -9.62 10.71
C THR A 228 -6.31 -8.94 10.64
N MET A 229 -7.05 -9.18 9.57
CA MET A 229 -8.39 -8.63 9.40
C MET A 229 -9.34 -9.10 10.49
N PHE A 230 -9.31 -10.39 10.85
CA PHE A 230 -10.11 -10.92 11.94
C PHE A 230 -9.77 -10.29 13.29
N ASN A 231 -8.48 -10.11 13.60
CA ASN A 231 -8.03 -9.61 14.89
C ASN A 231 -8.22 -8.09 15.07
N LEU A 232 -8.29 -7.32 13.99
CA LEU A 232 -8.34 -5.85 14.03
C LEU A 232 -9.71 -5.28 13.65
N SER A 233 -10.28 -5.75 12.53
CA SER A 233 -11.40 -5.05 11.90
C SER A 233 -12.63 -4.97 12.79
N GLY A 234 -13.06 -6.06 13.42
CA GLY A 234 -14.31 -6.09 14.19
C GLY A 234 -14.28 -5.19 15.44
N GLN A 235 -13.16 -5.23 16.15
CA GLN A 235 -12.91 -4.51 17.38
C GLN A 235 -12.80 -3.01 17.09
N LEU A 236 -11.97 -2.62 16.11
CA LEU A 236 -11.80 -1.22 15.72
C LEU A 236 -13.11 -0.61 15.22
N LYS A 237 -13.88 -1.34 14.39
CA LYS A 237 -15.20 -0.88 13.93
C LYS A 237 -16.15 -0.65 15.09
N THR A 238 -16.22 -1.57 16.03
CA THR A 238 -17.10 -1.46 17.20
C THR A 238 -16.72 -0.28 18.08
N CYS A 239 -15.42 -0.12 18.39
CA CYS A 239 -14.92 0.99 19.19
C CYS A 239 -15.12 2.35 18.51
N ALA A 240 -14.82 2.46 17.20
CA ALA A 240 -15.01 3.70 16.46
C ALA A 240 -16.49 4.12 16.40
N ASN A 241 -17.39 3.18 16.12
CA ASN A 241 -18.84 3.45 16.12
C ASN A 241 -19.34 3.95 17.47
N ASP A 242 -18.96 3.27 18.57
CA ASP A 242 -19.39 3.66 19.91
C ASP A 242 -18.83 5.04 20.30
N TYR A 243 -17.55 5.30 19.98
CA TYR A 243 -16.91 6.58 20.22
C TYR A 243 -17.58 7.73 19.47
N ILE A 244 -17.86 7.58 18.17
CA ILE A 244 -18.52 8.63 17.38
C ILE A 244 -19.93 8.91 17.91
N LYS A 245 -20.68 7.86 18.26
CA LYS A 245 -22.05 8.03 18.77
C LYS A 245 -22.09 8.65 20.16
N ARG A 246 -21.30 8.13 21.11
CA ARG A 246 -21.41 8.49 22.54
C ARG A 246 -20.51 9.63 22.97
N GLU A 247 -19.26 9.65 22.51
CA GLU A 247 -18.26 10.63 22.94
C GLU A 247 -18.27 11.88 22.06
N ILE A 248 -18.31 11.70 20.73
CA ILE A 248 -18.45 12.83 19.79
C ILE A 248 -19.90 13.36 19.77
N GLY A 249 -20.88 12.50 20.09
CA GLY A 249 -22.29 12.88 20.16
C GLY A 249 -23.00 12.96 18.81
N TYR A 250 -22.45 12.31 17.78
CA TYR A 250 -23.08 12.24 16.47
C TYR A 250 -24.06 11.05 16.43
N ASP A 251 -25.32 11.32 16.83
CA ASP A 251 -26.39 10.31 16.86
C ASP A 251 -27.14 10.28 15.53
N THR A 252 -26.94 9.22 14.75
CA THR A 252 -27.57 8.98 13.45
C THR A 252 -28.03 7.53 13.32
N ASP A 253 -29.03 7.30 12.48
CA ASP A 253 -29.51 5.96 12.11
C ASP A 253 -28.72 5.35 10.94
N LEU A 254 -27.76 6.10 10.37
CA LEU A 254 -26.89 5.61 9.30
C LEU A 254 -25.90 4.56 9.84
N PRO A 255 -25.67 3.44 9.12
CA PRO A 255 -24.60 2.52 9.46
C PRO A 255 -23.23 3.10 9.08
N TYR A 256 -22.24 3.03 9.97
CA TYR A 256 -20.87 3.44 9.64
C TYR A 256 -20.18 2.43 8.72
N LYS A 257 -19.81 2.86 7.52
CA LYS A 257 -19.21 2.03 6.48
C LYS A 257 -17.68 2.10 6.52
N SER A 258 -17.08 1.46 7.52
CA SER A 258 -15.60 1.29 7.62
C SER A 258 -14.92 0.67 6.38
N GLY A 259 -15.69 -0.07 5.58
CA GLY A 259 -15.38 -0.53 4.25
C GLY A 259 -16.69 -0.80 3.53
N ASN A 260 -16.75 -0.59 2.21
CA ASN A 260 -17.99 -0.69 1.45
C ASN A 260 -17.79 -1.48 0.15
N ALA A 261 -18.44 -2.64 0.07
CA ALA A 261 -18.44 -3.52 -1.11
C ALA A 261 -18.96 -2.87 -2.37
N ASP A 262 -19.99 -2.05 -2.25
CA ASP A 262 -20.55 -1.38 -3.41
C ASP A 262 -19.54 -0.41 -4.00
N VAL A 263 -18.74 0.26 -3.16
CA VAL A 263 -17.67 1.16 -3.61
C VAL A 263 -16.56 0.36 -4.30
N TYR A 264 -15.98 -0.65 -3.65
CA TYR A 264 -14.81 -1.33 -4.23
C TYR A 264 -15.16 -2.22 -5.43
N LEU A 265 -16.37 -2.80 -5.50
CA LEU A 265 -16.79 -3.62 -6.66
C LEU A 265 -17.19 -2.78 -7.88
N ASN A 266 -17.64 -1.53 -7.66
CA ASN A 266 -18.05 -0.61 -8.74
C ASN A 266 -17.10 0.56 -8.91
N TRP A 267 -15.88 0.48 -8.35
CA TRP A 267 -14.88 1.53 -8.49
C TRP A 267 -14.43 1.61 -9.96
N ASN A 268 -14.58 2.79 -10.56
CA ASN A 268 -14.07 3.04 -11.90
C ASN A 268 -12.57 3.38 -11.82
N TRP A 269 -11.77 2.57 -12.51
CA TRP A 269 -10.33 2.73 -12.55
C TRP A 269 -9.85 3.57 -13.73
N GLU A 270 -10.74 3.85 -14.69
CA GLU A 270 -10.42 4.42 -16.01
C GLU A 270 -9.58 5.69 -15.92
N SER A 271 -9.97 6.66 -15.09
CA SER A 271 -9.25 7.93 -15.00
C SER A 271 -7.86 7.84 -14.34
N GLY A 272 -7.58 6.74 -13.63
CA GLY A 272 -6.27 6.46 -13.05
C GLY A 272 -5.31 5.78 -14.02
N ILE A 273 -5.82 5.19 -15.11
CA ILE A 273 -4.98 4.55 -16.13
C ILE A 273 -4.20 5.64 -16.87
N VAL A 274 -2.92 5.36 -17.14
CA VAL A 274 -2.06 6.29 -17.88
C VAL A 274 -2.61 6.52 -19.28
N GLU A 275 -2.77 7.78 -19.66
CA GLU A 275 -3.17 8.17 -21.01
C GLU A 275 -2.24 7.53 -22.05
N PRO A 276 -2.79 7.03 -23.17
CA PRO A 276 -1.98 6.41 -24.21
C PRO A 276 -1.02 7.43 -24.85
N GLU A 277 0.19 6.99 -25.20
CA GLU A 277 1.16 7.85 -25.89
C GLU A 277 0.66 8.32 -27.27
N MET A 278 -0.16 7.49 -27.93
CA MET A 278 -0.74 7.78 -29.23
C MET A 278 -2.21 8.24 -29.07
N PRO A 279 -2.58 9.44 -29.55
CA PRO A 279 -3.92 10.01 -29.36
C PRO A 279 -5.10 9.17 -29.86
N ASP A 280 -4.86 8.28 -30.84
CA ASP A 280 -5.88 7.41 -31.45
C ASP A 280 -5.83 5.96 -30.92
N SER A 281 -5.30 5.75 -29.71
CA SER A 281 -5.22 4.43 -29.06
C SER A 281 -5.89 4.41 -27.70
N LEU A 282 -6.00 3.23 -27.10
CA LEU A 282 -6.47 3.03 -25.73
C LEU A 282 -5.36 2.40 -24.90
N ASN A 283 -5.27 2.79 -23.64
CA ASN A 283 -4.51 2.06 -22.63
C ASN A 283 -5.50 1.42 -21.66
N LEU A 284 -5.41 0.10 -21.48
CA LEU A 284 -6.25 -0.67 -20.56
C LEU A 284 -5.45 -1.18 -19.34
N GLY A 285 -4.26 -0.61 -19.12
CA GLY A 285 -3.35 -1.01 -18.07
C GLY A 285 -3.87 -0.68 -16.67
N PHE A 286 -2.96 -0.79 -15.69
CA PHE A 286 -3.28 -0.48 -14.32
C PHE A 286 -3.18 1.02 -14.04
N PRO A 287 -3.93 1.53 -13.06
CA PRO A 287 -3.73 2.88 -12.56
C PRO A 287 -2.31 3.13 -12.05
N ASP A 288 -1.75 4.27 -12.43
CA ASP A 288 -0.39 4.68 -12.05
C ASP A 288 -0.32 6.19 -11.75
N ALA A 289 -0.10 6.50 -10.47
CA ALA A 289 -0.02 7.86 -9.96
C ALA A 289 1.41 8.41 -9.87
N SER A 290 2.42 7.65 -10.32
CA SER A 290 3.84 8.00 -10.23
C SER A 290 4.17 9.31 -10.96
N SER A 291 3.49 9.57 -12.08
CA SER A 291 3.63 10.82 -12.85
C SER A 291 3.12 12.03 -12.06
N SER A 292 1.96 11.93 -11.43
CA SER A 292 1.38 12.98 -10.59
C SER A 292 2.25 13.27 -9.36
N LEU A 293 2.79 12.24 -8.71
CA LEU A 293 3.77 12.43 -7.63
C LEU A 293 5.03 13.15 -8.12
N SER A 294 5.56 12.75 -9.29
CA SER A 294 6.72 13.39 -9.91
C SER A 294 6.46 14.87 -10.23
N HIS A 295 5.27 15.20 -10.74
CA HIS A 295 4.86 16.57 -11.00
C HIS A 295 4.73 17.39 -9.70
N ALA A 296 4.08 16.84 -8.67
CA ALA A 296 3.91 17.52 -7.39
C ALA A 296 5.26 17.90 -6.75
N LEU A 297 6.23 16.97 -6.79
CA LEU A 297 7.59 17.18 -6.30
C LEU A 297 8.37 18.22 -7.13
N THR A 298 8.22 18.17 -8.45
CA THR A 298 8.93 19.08 -9.36
C THR A 298 8.37 20.50 -9.30
N ARG A 299 7.04 20.66 -9.14
CA ARG A 299 6.37 21.97 -9.04
C ARG A 299 6.61 22.65 -7.70
N ALA A 300 6.75 21.88 -6.62
CA ALA A 300 7.03 22.39 -5.28
C ALA A 300 8.29 21.72 -4.71
N PRO A 301 9.50 22.21 -5.02
CA PRO A 301 10.75 21.59 -4.54
C PRO A 301 10.92 21.55 -3.00
N TYR A 302 10.09 22.28 -2.25
CA TYR A 302 10.03 22.21 -0.79
C TYR A 302 9.14 21.08 -0.26
N LEU A 303 8.32 20.46 -1.12
CA LEU A 303 7.47 19.33 -0.76
C LEU A 303 8.35 18.15 -0.35
N LYS A 304 8.08 17.58 0.81
CA LYS A 304 8.77 16.39 1.32
C LYS A 304 7.85 15.19 1.34
N VAL A 305 8.42 13.99 1.22
CA VAL A 305 7.66 12.74 1.24
C VAL A 305 8.28 11.83 2.28
N PHE A 306 7.44 11.30 3.15
CA PHE A 306 7.80 10.27 4.10
C PHE A 306 7.02 9.01 3.78
N ILE A 307 7.71 7.89 3.67
CA ILE A 307 7.14 6.60 3.30
C ILE A 307 7.57 5.58 4.35
N ALA A 308 6.58 4.98 5.01
CA ALA A 308 6.77 3.89 5.95
C ALA A 308 6.23 2.61 5.33
N GLY A 309 7.07 1.58 5.17
CA GLY A 309 6.68 0.25 4.69
C GLY A 309 6.75 -0.81 5.78
N GLY A 310 5.85 -1.79 5.73
CA GLY A 310 5.92 -2.98 6.57
C GLY A 310 6.86 -4.04 5.99
N ARG A 311 7.83 -4.52 6.77
CA ARG A 311 8.74 -5.59 6.35
C ARG A 311 8.04 -6.94 6.12
N PHE A 312 6.82 -7.11 6.65
CA PHE A 312 6.00 -8.32 6.55
C PHE A 312 4.67 -8.08 5.81
N ASP A 313 4.60 -7.00 5.04
CA ASP A 313 3.43 -6.61 4.26
C ASP A 313 3.42 -7.31 2.89
N LEU A 314 2.53 -8.28 2.71
CA LEU A 314 2.39 -8.97 1.43
C LEU A 314 1.51 -8.19 0.44
N GLU A 315 0.65 -7.27 0.91
CA GLU A 315 -0.28 -6.50 0.08
C GLU A 315 0.43 -5.40 -0.71
N CYS A 316 1.30 -4.65 -0.03
CA CYS A 316 2.14 -3.63 -0.62
C CYS A 316 3.61 -3.89 -0.26
N PRO A 317 4.26 -4.88 -0.90
CA PRO A 317 5.64 -5.23 -0.61
C PRO A 317 6.56 -4.00 -0.64
N PHE A 318 7.43 -3.86 0.36
CA PHE A 318 8.35 -2.72 0.46
C PHE A 318 9.24 -2.56 -0.79
N GLU A 319 9.54 -3.65 -1.49
CA GLU A 319 10.29 -3.61 -2.74
C GLU A 319 9.46 -3.01 -3.89
N ALA A 320 8.14 -3.26 -3.94
CA ALA A 320 7.27 -2.61 -4.91
C ALA A 320 7.19 -1.09 -4.72
N VAL A 321 7.22 -0.67 -3.46
CA VAL A 321 7.32 0.75 -3.07
C VAL A 321 8.66 1.35 -3.49
N ALA A 322 9.78 0.70 -3.14
CA ALA A 322 11.12 1.12 -3.52
C ALA A 322 11.27 1.21 -5.05
N TYR A 323 10.84 0.18 -5.77
CA TYR A 323 10.81 0.14 -7.22
C TYR A 323 10.07 1.35 -7.80
N SER A 324 8.87 1.66 -7.30
CA SER A 324 8.10 2.81 -7.77
C SER A 324 8.83 4.14 -7.55
N ILE A 325 9.45 4.33 -6.38
CA ILE A 325 10.21 5.55 -6.03
C ILE A 325 11.45 5.72 -6.93
N ASP A 326 12.18 4.64 -7.16
CA ASP A 326 13.40 4.66 -7.96
C ASP A 326 13.12 4.96 -9.43
N HIS A 327 11.91 4.64 -9.91
CA HIS A 327 11.46 4.90 -11.27
C HIS A 327 10.72 6.24 -11.44
N LEU A 328 10.59 7.06 -10.38
CA LEU A 328 10.06 8.41 -10.50
C LEU A 328 10.94 9.27 -11.42
N ARG A 329 10.29 9.97 -12.36
CA ARG A 329 10.92 10.89 -13.30
C ARG A 329 11.11 12.27 -12.66
N ILE A 330 12.01 12.33 -11.68
CA ILE A 330 12.31 13.55 -10.91
C ILE A 330 13.81 13.90 -10.95
N PRO A 331 14.18 15.20 -10.88
CA PRO A 331 15.58 15.61 -10.74
C PRO A 331 16.23 15.11 -9.44
N ASP A 332 17.53 14.85 -9.46
CA ASP A 332 18.29 14.45 -8.26
C ASP A 332 18.15 15.45 -7.10
N SER A 333 17.99 16.73 -7.41
CA SER A 333 17.83 17.80 -6.41
C SER A 333 16.55 17.69 -5.57
N VAL A 334 15.53 16.98 -6.05
CA VAL A 334 14.28 16.73 -5.29
C VAL A 334 14.18 15.28 -4.80
N ARG A 335 15.03 14.38 -5.30
CA ARG A 335 15.08 12.97 -4.84
C ARG A 335 15.41 12.87 -3.35
N SER A 336 16.27 13.76 -2.84
CA SER A 336 16.58 13.86 -1.41
C SER A 336 15.41 14.30 -0.51
N SER A 337 14.29 14.74 -1.10
CA SER A 337 13.08 15.09 -0.36
C SER A 337 12.20 13.88 -0.01
N ILE A 338 12.54 12.68 -0.52
CA ILE A 338 11.83 11.43 -0.24
C ILE A 338 12.61 10.64 0.82
N ILE A 339 11.93 10.28 1.89
CA ILE A 339 12.42 9.38 2.94
C ILE A 339 11.60 8.10 2.84
N HIS A 340 12.27 6.95 2.75
CA HIS A 340 11.64 5.63 2.74
C HIS A 340 12.25 4.76 3.84
N ASN A 341 11.43 4.41 4.83
CA ASN A 341 11.81 3.59 5.97
C ASN A 341 10.96 2.32 6.00
N CYS A 342 11.58 1.19 6.39
CA CYS A 342 10.91 -0.09 6.59
C CYS A 342 10.93 -0.49 8.06
N TYR A 343 9.76 -0.85 8.59
CA TYR A 343 9.54 -1.14 10.00
C TYR A 343 9.23 -2.61 10.24
N ASP A 344 9.42 -3.08 11.48
CA ASP A 344 9.02 -4.42 11.91
C ASP A 344 7.49 -4.50 12.06
N GLY A 345 6.79 -4.52 10.93
CA GLY A 345 5.33 -4.51 10.87
C GLY A 345 4.83 -5.10 9.57
N GLY A 346 3.53 -5.41 9.53
CA GLY A 346 2.80 -5.60 8.28
C GLY A 346 2.33 -4.27 7.68
N HIS A 347 1.27 -4.35 6.88
CA HIS A 347 0.58 -3.25 6.20
C HIS A 347 0.20 -2.09 7.13
N MET A 348 -0.46 -2.43 8.24
CA MET A 348 -0.78 -1.48 9.32
C MET A 348 0.36 -1.46 10.33
N ILE A 349 1.50 -0.85 9.96
CA ILE A 349 2.75 -0.84 10.72
C ILE A 349 2.54 -0.49 12.20
N TYR A 350 1.67 0.48 12.45
CA TYR A 350 1.34 1.03 13.77
C TYR A 350 0.62 0.04 14.72
N VAL A 351 0.27 -1.16 14.25
CA VAL A 351 -0.30 -2.21 15.10
C VAL A 351 0.79 -2.90 15.93
N ASN A 352 2.04 -2.90 15.48
CA ASN A 352 3.18 -3.27 16.32
C ASN A 352 3.56 -2.08 17.23
N PRO A 353 3.49 -2.20 18.57
CA PRO A 353 3.84 -1.10 19.48
C PRO A 353 5.26 -0.58 19.33
N GLU A 354 6.24 -1.45 19.05
CA GLU A 354 7.65 -1.04 18.87
C GLU A 354 7.79 -0.21 17.59
N ALA A 355 7.19 -0.70 16.49
CA ALA A 355 7.19 0.04 15.22
C ALA A 355 6.39 1.35 15.30
N LEU A 356 5.32 1.41 16.11
CA LEU A 356 4.53 2.62 16.35
C LEU A 356 5.34 3.69 17.07
N GLU A 357 6.17 3.30 18.05
CA GLU A 357 7.08 4.22 18.73
C GLU A 357 8.10 4.81 17.76
N ASP A 358 8.77 3.97 16.99
CA ASP A 358 9.73 4.39 15.96
C ASP A 358 9.08 5.30 14.91
N LEU A 359 7.90 4.91 14.41
CA LEU A 359 7.14 5.70 13.44
C LEU A 359 6.76 7.08 14.01
N LYS A 360 6.35 7.17 15.27
CA LYS A 360 6.05 8.46 15.91
C LYS A 360 7.30 9.34 15.96
N ASP A 361 8.44 8.81 16.39
CA ASP A 361 9.67 9.59 16.50
C ASP A 361 10.17 10.09 15.15
N ASP A 362 10.07 9.26 14.11
CA ASP A 362 10.39 9.65 12.74
C ASP A 362 9.44 10.72 12.20
N LEU A 363 8.12 10.58 12.44
CA LEU A 363 7.15 11.58 12.02
C LEU A 363 7.33 12.92 12.75
N LYS A 364 7.68 12.90 14.04
CA LYS A 364 8.01 14.12 14.79
C LYS A 364 9.21 14.85 14.18
N GLN A 365 10.23 14.10 13.76
CA GLN A 365 11.37 14.66 13.03
C GLN A 365 10.97 15.17 11.65
N PHE A 366 10.08 14.47 10.95
CA PHE A 366 9.60 14.86 9.63
C PHE A 366 8.81 16.17 9.66
N TYR A 367 7.89 16.35 10.62
CA TYR A 367 7.16 17.61 10.80
C TYR A 367 8.07 18.79 11.17
N GLY A 368 9.16 18.54 11.90
CA GLY A 368 10.09 19.58 12.35
C GLY A 368 11.10 20.05 11.30
N LYS A 369 11.19 19.37 10.14
CA LYS A 369 12.09 19.70 9.05
C LYS A 369 11.37 20.55 8.02
#